data_AF-A0A940GG70-F1
#
_entry.id   AF-A0A940GG70-F1
#
_cell.length_a   1.000
_cell.length_b   1.000
_cell.length_c   1.000
_cell.angle_alpha   90.00
_cell.angle_beta   90.00
_cell.angle_gamma   90.00
#
_symmetry.space_group_name_H-M   'P 1'
#
loop_
_entity.id
_entity.type
_entity.pdbx_description
1 polymer ?
#
loop_
_entity_poly.entity_id
_entity_poly.type
_entity_poly.pdbx_seq_one_letter_code
_entity_poly.pdbx_strand_id
1 'polypeptide(L)' 'MFVKLTATDRLPTLVNAKQVTFVTSASDGTRIRFGQGRTVTVIEPLDEVLERLNFTHSDLRFPAHTG' A
#
# COMPACT_ATOMS: atom_id res chain seq x y z
N MET A 1 -8.69 1.19 5.31
CA MET A 1 -8.53 2.06 4.14
C MET A 1 -7.85 1.23 3.06
N PHE A 2 -8.38 1.26 1.84
CA PHE A 2 -7.84 0.49 0.72
C PHE A 2 -7.00 1.42 -0.18
N VAL A 3 -5.87 0.93 -0.64
CA VAL A 3 -5.05 1.55 -1.69
C VAL A 3 -5.28 0.78 -2.96
N LYS A 4 -5.57 1.50 -4.05
CA LYS A 4 -5.62 0.94 -5.40
C LYS A 4 -4.22 1.01 -6.01
N LEU A 5 -3.73 -0.14 -6.45
CA LEU A 5 -2.45 -0.31 -7.15
C LEU A 5 -2.69 -1.08 -8.44
N THR A 6 -1.67 -1.17 -9.29
CA THR A 6 -1.75 -1.91 -10.56
C THR A 6 -0.82 -3.10 -10.49
N ALA A 7 -1.37 -4.30 -10.48
CA ALA A 7 -0.57 -5.52 -10.51
C ALA A 7 0.21 -5.65 -11.82
N THR A 8 1.25 -6.49 -11.84
CA THR A 8 2.10 -6.68 -13.02
C THR A 8 1.37 -7.31 -14.21
N ASP A 9 0.24 -7.97 -13.97
CA ASP A 9 -0.72 -8.43 -14.97
C ASP A 9 -1.65 -7.31 -15.51
N ARG A 10 -1.40 -6.06 -15.11
CA ARG A 10 -2.17 -4.85 -15.43
C ARG A 10 -3.59 -4.83 -14.86
N LEU A 11 -3.89 -5.68 -13.88
CA LEU A 11 -5.17 -5.66 -13.19
C LEU A 11 -5.16 -4.69 -11.99
N PRO A 12 -6.25 -3.93 -11.78
CA PRO A 12 -6.38 -3.13 -10.58
C PRO A 12 -6.45 -4.03 -9.33
N THR A 13 -5.58 -3.77 -8.36
CA THR A 13 -5.55 -4.50 -7.09
C THR A 13 -5.85 -3.57 -5.93
N LEU A 14 -6.79 -3.97 -5.08
CA LEU A 14 -7.09 -3.29 -3.82
C LEU A 14 -6.31 -3.95 -2.67
N VAL A 15 -5.45 -3.15 -2.03
CA VAL A 15 -4.67 -3.57 -0.85
C VAL A 15 -5.21 -2.85 0.38
N ASN A 16 -5.56 -3.60 1.43
CA ASN A 16 -5.90 -3.00 2.71
C ASN A 16 -4.62 -2.56 3.42
N ALA A 17 -4.37 -1.26 3.49
CA ALA A 17 -3.15 -0.69 4.06
C ALA A 17 -2.91 -1.16 5.51
N LYS A 18 -3.98 -1.32 6.29
CA LYS A 18 -3.91 -1.79 7.69
C LYS A 18 -3.44 -3.23 7.86
N GLN A 19 -3.42 -4.00 6.77
CA GLN A 19 -3.03 -5.41 6.78
C GLN A 19 -1.70 -5.64 6.08
N VAL A 20 -1.04 -4.59 5.56
CA VAL A 20 0.29 -4.69 4.98
C VAL A 20 1.29 -5.02 6.09
N THR A 21 2.11 -6.03 5.85
CA THR A 21 3.12 -6.52 6.81
C THR A 21 4.53 -6.38 6.28
N PHE A 22 4.70 -6.28 4.96
CA PHE A 22 6.01 -6.17 4.33
C PHE A 22 5.89 -5.56 2.93
N VAL A 23 6.81 -4.67 2.58
CA VAL A 23 6.94 -4.05 1.25
C VAL A 23 8.40 -4.10 0.84
N THR A 24 8.69 -4.53 -0.39
CA THR A 24 10.07 -4.63 -0.90
C THR A 24 10.11 -4.42 -2.40
N SER A 25 11.26 -4.01 -2.93
CA SER A 25 11.50 -3.97 -4.37
C SER A 25 11.59 -5.39 -4.95
N ALA A 26 11.12 -5.53 -6.19
CA ALA A 26 11.22 -6.74 -7.00
C ALA A 26 11.70 -6.36 -8.40
N SER A 27 12.09 -7.35 -9.20
CA SER A 27 12.57 -7.14 -10.58
C SER A 27 11.53 -6.50 -11.50
N ASP A 28 10.26 -6.73 -11.22
CA ASP A 28 9.08 -6.35 -12.01
C ASP A 28 8.24 -5.25 -11.35
N GLY A 29 8.74 -4.64 -10.27
CA GLY A 29 8.07 -3.55 -9.56
C GLY A 29 8.22 -3.67 -8.04
N THR A 30 7.12 -3.54 -7.30
CA THR A 30 7.11 -3.57 -5.83
C THR A 30 6.27 -4.73 -5.32
N ARG A 31 6.85 -5.55 -4.44
CA ARG A 31 6.15 -6.67 -3.81
C ARG A 31 5.59 -6.27 -2.46
N ILE A 32 4.30 -6.57 -2.26
CA ILE A 32 3.55 -6.24 -1.05
C ILE A 32 2.99 -7.52 -0.46
N ARG A 33 3.28 -7.79 0.81
CA ARG A 33 2.67 -8.87 1.60
C ARG A 33 1.63 -8.27 2.54
N PHE A 34 0.42 -8.81 2.50
CA PHE A 34 -0.70 -8.27 3.26
C PHE A 34 -1.72 -9.35 3.65
N GLY A 35 -2.45 -9.10 4.73
CA GLY A 35 -3.46 -10.01 5.26
C GLY A 35 -2.89 -11.38 5.61
N GLN A 36 -3.70 -12.44 5.48
CA GLN A 36 -3.34 -13.82 5.79
C GLN A 36 -2.42 -14.43 4.70
N GLY A 37 -1.22 -13.87 4.52
CA GLY A 37 -0.20 -14.40 3.61
C GLY A 37 -0.40 -14.07 2.13
N ARG A 38 -1.30 -13.14 1.78
CA ARG A 38 -1.46 -12.70 0.39
C ARG A 38 -0.25 -11.88 -0.03
N THR A 39 0.16 -12.05 -1.28
CA THR A 39 1.26 -11.29 -1.87
C THR A 39 0.82 -10.80 -3.24
N VAL A 40 1.17 -9.57 -3.58
CA VAL A 40 1.02 -9.01 -4.93
C VAL A 40 2.30 -8.31 -5.33
N THR A 41 2.68 -8.39 -6.60
CA THR A 41 3.68 -7.49 -7.18
C THR A 41 2.95 -6.45 -8.01
N VAL A 42 3.26 -5.18 -7.79
CA VAL A 42 2.64 -4.03 -8.45
C VAL A 42 3.67 -3.26 -9.27
N ILE A 43 3.24 -2.62 -10.34
CA ILE A 43 4.15 -1.89 -11.25
C ILE A 43 4.64 -0.58 -10.64
N GLU A 44 3.92 -0.04 -9.66
CA GLU A 44 4.32 1.19 -8.98
C GLU A 44 5.69 1.01 -8.28
N PRO A 45 6.57 2.03 -8.36
CA PRO A 45 7.86 2.00 -7.68
C PRO A 45 7.69 2.02 -6.16
N LEU A 46 8.72 1.54 -5.46
CA LEU A 46 8.67 1.33 -4.00
C LEU A 46 8.28 2.59 -3.24
N ASP A 47 8.89 3.73 -3.56
CA ASP A 47 8.63 5.00 -2.87
C ASP A 47 7.18 5.46 -3.04
N GLU A 48 6.61 5.30 -4.24
CA GLU A 48 5.21 5.64 -4.52
C GLU A 48 4.25 4.71 -3.77
N VAL A 49 4.55 3.41 -3.70
CA VAL A 49 3.77 2.45 -2.91
C VAL A 49 3.78 2.84 -1.43
N LEU A 50 4.94 3.19 -0.87
CA LEU A 50 5.07 3.61 0.53
C LEU A 50 4.33 4.91 0.80
N GLU A 51 4.42 5.90 -0.09
CA GLU A 51 3.70 7.17 0.02
C GLU A 51 2.18 6.94 0.06
N ARG A 52 1.65 6.16 -0.89
CA ARG A 52 0.20 5.84 -0.96
C ARG A 52 -0.27 5.07 0.28
N LEU A 53 0.53 4.14 0.79
CA LEU A 53 0.24 3.41 2.03
C LEU A 53 0.30 4.33 3.27
N ASN A 54 1.21 5.30 3.31
CA ASN A 54 1.32 6.26 4.41
C ASN A 54 0.22 7.33 4.40
N PHE A 55 -0.19 7.81 3.22
CA PHE A 55 -1.31 8.74 3.09
C PHE A 55 -2.60 8.13 3.63
N THR A 56 -2.79 6.82 3.42
CA THR A 56 -3.92 6.08 4.01
C THR A 56 -3.82 5.81 5.51
N HIS A 57 -2.65 6.01 6.12
CA HIS A 57 -2.47 5.96 7.58
C HIS A 57 -2.65 7.34 8.25
N SER A 58 -2.43 8.42 7.49
CA SER A 58 -2.38 9.80 8.00
C SER A 58 -3.76 10.42 8.24
N ASP A 59 -4.82 9.83 7.68
CA ASP A 59 -6.24 10.16 7.99
C ASP A 59 -6.65 9.80 9.44
N LEU A 60 -5.73 9.25 10.24
CA LEU A 60 -5.90 9.07 11.70
C LEU A 60 -5.26 10.19 12.53
N ARG A 61 -4.79 11.30 11.92
CA ARG A 61 -4.44 12.50 12.71
C ARG A 61 -5.73 13.11 13.27
N PHE A 62 -5.93 12.90 14.57
CA PHE A 62 -6.93 13.55 15.40
C PHE A 62 -7.06 15.04 15.04
N PRO A 63 -8.29 15.61 14.99
CA PRO A 63 -8.42 17.06 14.95
C PRO A 63 -7.70 17.60 16.18
N ALA A 64 -6.71 18.45 15.97
CA ALA A 64 -6.13 19.22 17.05
C ALA A 64 -7.30 19.96 17.71
N HIS A 65 -7.63 19.60 18.95
CA HIS A 65 -8.51 20.40 19.77
C HIS A 65 -7.81 21.74 19.98
N THR A 66 -8.16 22.72 19.15
CA THR A 66 -7.91 24.13 19.43
C THR A 66 -8.85 24.50 20.57
N GLY A 67 -8.29 24.55 21.78
CA GLY A 67 -8.91 25.21 22.92
C GLY A 67 -8.86 26.72 22.78
#